data_AF-A0A2A2JDV3-F1
#
_entry.id   AF-A0A2A2JDV3-F1
#
_cell.length_a   1.000
_cell.length_b   1.000
_cell.length_c   1.000
_cell.angle_alpha   90.00
_cell.angle_beta   90.00
_cell.angle_gamma   90.00
#
_symmetry.space_group_name_H-M   'P 1'
#
loop_
_entity.id
_entity.type
_entity.pdbx_description
1 polymer ?
#
loop_
_entity_poly.entity_id
_entity_poly.type
_entity_poly.pdbx_seq_one_letter_code
_entity_poly.pdbx_strand_id
1 'polypeptide(L)'
;MASRNAYRSIISRISASILTVLLSSWLLPLPASALQLTPEDFHCGSGAEMREAAFYEIMKNCPGYALDLNHCCAIHDDCYGQRRSQEFCDAEYAKCNLKAVRVPDRGASWCRNKIEWVNTAMPLLGYIAYSKSNYSDPSINDNSLKKHLPEMTPNIEMHYEHLYSACPFVNITLSSCAWMFNDCLSSTLIISTCTRQLSQCVLDAAEQQNSTHCTRTSESMCAHIMTASELMDSGYMAVLRKGMHSTWAIILLVIIALTTTGLLLLKLRRFLSLSSSNESKIKKYAPIQVECLKGCNSDLSTAQLY
;
A
#
# COMPACT_ATOMS: atom_id res chain seq x y z
N MET A 1 -23.73 0.92 -49.09
CA MET A 1 -23.16 1.89 -48.12
C MET A 1 -23.68 1.71 -46.70
N ALA A 2 -24.99 1.47 -46.48
CA ALA A 2 -25.59 1.32 -45.13
C ALA A 2 -24.91 0.27 -44.21
N SER A 3 -24.49 -0.88 -44.75
CA SER A 3 -23.85 -1.95 -43.97
C SER A 3 -22.49 -1.57 -43.34
N ARG A 4 -21.69 -0.69 -43.98
CA ARG A 4 -20.39 -0.26 -43.43
C ARG A 4 -20.54 0.67 -42.22
N ASN A 5 -21.61 1.45 -42.16
CA ASN A 5 -21.85 2.39 -41.07
C ASN A 5 -22.35 1.67 -39.81
N ALA A 6 -23.19 0.63 -39.96
CA ALA A 6 -23.64 -0.20 -38.84
C ALA A 6 -22.46 -0.92 -38.15
N TYR A 7 -21.52 -1.46 -38.93
CA TYR A 7 -20.35 -2.17 -38.41
C TYR A 7 -19.41 -1.26 -37.60
N ARG A 8 -19.16 -0.03 -38.07
CA ARG A 8 -18.34 0.95 -37.33
C ARG A 8 -18.98 1.35 -35.99
N SER A 9 -20.30 1.48 -35.94
CA SER A 9 -21.04 1.81 -34.71
C SER A 9 -20.94 0.71 -33.65
N ILE A 10 -20.94 -0.57 -34.05
CA ILE A 10 -20.85 -1.69 -33.11
C ILE A 10 -19.44 -1.79 -32.51
N ILE A 11 -18.40 -1.66 -33.34
CA ILE A 11 -17.00 -1.70 -32.86
C ILE A 11 -16.72 -0.58 -31.86
N SER A 12 -17.19 0.65 -32.15
CA SER A 12 -16.98 1.80 -31.27
C SER A 12 -17.63 1.62 -29.88
N ARG A 13 -18.78 0.95 -29.80
CA ARG A 13 -19.46 0.70 -28.53
C ARG A 13 -18.75 -0.36 -27.69
N ILE A 14 -18.26 -1.43 -28.34
CA ILE A 14 -17.52 -2.50 -27.66
C ILE A 14 -16.18 -1.99 -27.13
N SER A 15 -15.45 -1.17 -27.90
CA SER A 15 -14.18 -0.60 -27.45
C SER A 15 -14.33 0.34 -26.27
N ALA A 16 -15.42 1.12 -26.23
CA ALA A 16 -15.69 2.02 -25.11
C ALA A 16 -15.96 1.24 -23.81
N SER A 17 -16.81 0.21 -23.84
CA SER A 17 -17.15 -0.57 -22.65
C SER A 17 -15.97 -1.34 -22.06
N ILE A 18 -15.07 -1.88 -22.90
CA ILE A 18 -13.87 -2.58 -22.43
C ILE A 18 -12.91 -1.59 -21.75
N LEU A 19 -12.75 -0.38 -22.30
CA LEU A 19 -11.88 0.64 -21.71
C LEU A 19 -12.41 1.13 -20.35
N THR A 20 -13.73 1.26 -20.18
CA THR A 20 -14.33 1.67 -18.90
C THR A 20 -14.12 0.62 -17.81
N VAL A 21 -14.30 -0.67 -18.11
CA VAL A 21 -14.10 -1.76 -17.14
C VAL A 21 -12.64 -1.90 -16.75
N LEU A 22 -11.72 -1.70 -17.71
CA LEU A 22 -10.29 -1.67 -17.41
C LEU A 22 -9.97 -0.47 -16.52
N LEU A 23 -10.34 0.75 -16.88
CA LEU A 23 -10.04 1.95 -16.11
C LEU A 23 -10.65 1.95 -14.69
N SER A 24 -11.85 1.42 -14.51
CA SER A 24 -12.48 1.32 -13.18
C SER A 24 -11.78 0.33 -12.25
N SER A 25 -11.02 -0.63 -12.80
CA SER A 25 -10.28 -1.62 -12.02
C SER A 25 -8.91 -1.12 -11.55
N TRP A 26 -8.39 -0.02 -12.14
CA TRP A 26 -7.13 0.63 -11.72
C TRP A 26 -7.33 1.81 -10.76
N LEU A 27 -8.57 2.29 -10.60
CA LEU A 27 -8.95 3.29 -9.59
C LEU A 27 -9.34 2.60 -8.27
N LEU A 28 -8.54 1.64 -7.81
CA LEU A 28 -8.63 1.26 -6.40
C LEU A 28 -8.19 2.48 -5.59
N PRO A 29 -9.04 3.05 -4.72
CA PRO A 29 -8.62 4.11 -3.83
C PRO A 29 -7.40 3.57 -3.07
N LEU A 30 -6.25 4.21 -3.24
CA LEU A 30 -5.10 3.99 -2.37
C LEU A 30 -5.63 4.10 -0.94
N PRO A 31 -5.38 3.12 -0.06
CA PRO A 31 -5.87 3.19 1.31
C PRO A 31 -5.31 4.46 1.95
N ALA A 32 -6.18 5.46 2.13
CA ALA A 32 -5.85 6.75 2.71
C ALA A 32 -5.65 6.67 4.23
N SER A 33 -5.56 5.46 4.78
CA SER A 33 -5.27 5.19 6.19
C SER A 33 -3.77 5.17 6.44
N ALA A 34 -3.03 6.14 5.93
CA ALA A 34 -1.69 6.40 6.46
C ALA A 34 -1.91 6.77 7.92
N LEU A 35 -1.40 5.95 8.83
CA LEU A 35 -1.50 6.14 10.27
C LEU A 35 -1.00 7.55 10.63
N GLN A 36 -1.92 8.48 10.91
CA GLN A 36 -1.57 9.87 11.15
C GLN A 36 -1.06 10.03 12.58
N LEU A 37 0.24 10.33 12.71
CA LEU A 37 0.82 10.84 13.94
C LEU A 37 0.09 12.12 14.34
N THR A 38 -0.48 12.14 15.54
CA THR A 38 -1.18 13.30 16.11
C THR A 38 -0.29 14.01 17.13
N PRO A 39 -0.54 15.30 17.45
CA PRO A 39 0.18 15.99 18.52
C PRO A 39 0.12 15.26 19.87
N GLU A 40 -1.01 14.63 20.21
CA GLU A 40 -1.22 13.93 21.47
C GLU A 40 -0.35 12.67 21.59
N ASP A 41 0.00 12.10 20.44
CA ASP A 41 0.82 10.92 20.30
C ASP A 41 2.32 11.24 20.18
N PHE A 42 2.67 12.53 20.19
CA PHE A 42 4.04 13.01 20.07
C PHE A 42 4.71 13.19 21.43
N HIS A 43 5.86 12.54 21.63
CA HIS A 43 6.58 12.49 22.90
C HIS A 43 7.69 13.55 23.00
N CYS A 44 8.24 14.02 21.89
CA CYS A 44 9.35 14.98 21.92
C CYS A 44 8.92 16.32 22.52
N GLY A 45 9.48 16.70 23.67
CA GLY A 45 9.27 18.02 24.29
C GLY A 45 8.87 17.94 25.75
N SER A 46 9.18 18.98 26.53
CA SER A 46 8.85 19.03 27.95
C SER A 46 7.47 19.65 28.18
N GLY A 47 6.45 18.79 28.27
CA GLY A 47 5.05 19.20 28.48
C GLY A 47 4.27 19.44 27.19
N ALA A 48 2.97 19.68 27.31
CA ALA A 48 2.04 19.72 26.17
C ALA A 48 2.39 20.77 25.12
N GLU A 49 2.65 22.02 25.52
CA GLU A 49 2.97 23.12 24.59
C GLU A 49 4.27 22.85 23.80
N MET A 50 5.31 22.32 24.46
CA MET A 50 6.56 22.00 23.79
C MET A 50 6.43 20.77 22.88
N ARG A 51 5.62 19.78 23.27
CA ARG A 51 5.31 18.60 22.44
C ARG A 51 4.58 18.98 21.16
N GLU A 52 3.57 19.83 21.28
CA GLU A 52 2.83 20.35 20.13
C GLU A 52 3.73 21.19 19.19
N ALA A 53 4.55 22.08 19.75
CA ALA A 53 5.50 22.86 18.95
C ALA A 53 6.53 21.98 18.24
N ALA A 54 7.08 20.98 18.93
CA ALA A 54 8.01 20.02 18.35
C ALA A 54 7.36 19.17 17.26
N PHE A 55 6.11 18.73 17.47
CA PHE A 55 5.32 18.01 16.48
C PHE A 55 5.20 18.81 15.18
N TYR A 56 4.75 20.07 15.26
CA TYR A 56 4.59 20.90 14.07
C TYR A 56 5.91 21.19 13.36
N GLU A 57 6.99 21.44 14.11
CA GLU A 57 8.31 21.68 13.52
C GLU A 57 8.85 20.42 12.82
N ILE A 58 8.70 19.24 13.42
CA ILE A 58 9.14 17.97 12.82
C ILE A 58 8.26 17.58 11.64
N MET A 59 6.94 17.70 11.73
CA MET A 59 6.05 17.37 10.61
C MET A 59 6.24 18.32 9.42
N LYS A 60 6.54 19.59 9.68
CA LYS A 60 6.79 20.59 8.62
C LYS A 60 8.08 20.31 7.86
N ASN A 61 9.15 19.97 8.57
CA ASN A 61 10.47 19.97 7.98
C ASN A 61 11.11 18.58 7.85
N CYS A 62 10.64 17.60 8.63
CA CYS A 62 11.11 16.22 8.70
C CYS A 62 9.98 15.17 8.68
N PRO A 63 8.94 15.29 7.82
CA PRO A 63 7.78 14.41 7.87
C PRO A 63 8.14 12.93 7.68
N GLY A 64 9.11 12.62 6.82
CA GLY A 64 9.55 11.24 6.57
C GLY A 64 10.32 10.59 7.72
N TYR A 65 10.72 11.36 8.74
CA TYR A 65 11.45 10.88 9.92
C TYR A 65 10.66 11.08 11.22
N ALA A 66 9.44 11.62 11.14
CA ALA A 66 8.70 12.04 12.32
C ALA A 66 8.46 10.90 13.30
N LEU A 67 8.16 9.70 12.79
CA LEU A 67 7.89 8.53 13.62
C LEU A 67 9.17 8.00 14.30
N ASP A 68 10.28 7.89 13.57
CA ASP A 68 11.55 7.46 14.13
C ASP A 68 12.10 8.44 15.17
N LEU A 69 11.97 9.75 14.90
CA LEU A 69 12.35 10.80 15.86
C LEU A 69 11.46 10.77 17.09
N ASN A 70 10.15 10.57 16.92
CA ASN A 70 9.22 10.42 18.04
C ASN A 70 9.57 9.20 18.90
N HIS A 71 9.98 8.09 18.27
CA HIS A 71 10.46 6.90 18.96
C HIS A 71 11.71 7.16 19.79
N CYS A 72 12.68 7.94 19.25
CA CYS A 72 13.85 8.34 20.03
C CYS A 72 13.47 9.20 21.25
N CYS A 73 12.44 10.03 21.15
CA CYS A 73 11.93 10.78 22.30
C CYS A 73 11.23 9.88 23.33
N ALA A 74 10.49 8.86 22.90
CA ALA A 74 9.92 7.86 23.80
C ALA A 74 11.00 7.14 24.63
N ILE A 75 12.09 6.73 23.99
CA ILE A 75 13.27 6.14 24.65
C ILE A 75 13.88 7.11 25.67
N HIS A 76 14.00 8.38 25.30
CA HIS A 76 14.58 9.42 26.17
C HIS A 76 13.71 9.68 27.41
N ASP A 77 12.39 9.81 27.22
CA ASP A 77 11.43 10.01 28.31
C ASP A 77 11.43 8.83 29.30
N ASP A 78 11.46 7.58 28.81
CA ASP A 78 11.59 6.39 29.67
C ASP A 78 12.95 6.34 30.40
N CYS A 79 14.04 6.74 29.73
CA CYS A 79 15.37 6.81 30.34
C CYS A 79 15.41 7.81 31.51
N TYR A 80 14.79 8.98 31.35
CA TYR A 80 14.61 9.97 32.41
C TYR A 80 13.70 9.44 33.53
N GLY A 81 12.59 8.76 33.19
CA GLY A 81 11.68 8.13 34.15
C GLY A 81 12.38 7.09 35.05
N GLN A 82 13.37 6.38 34.50
CA GLN A 82 14.22 5.45 35.24
C GLN A 82 15.30 6.12 36.11
N ARG A 83 15.39 7.46 36.11
CA ARG A 83 16.39 8.25 36.86
C ARG A 83 17.84 7.87 36.55
N ARG A 84 18.10 7.50 35.30
CA ARG A 84 19.48 7.40 34.79
C ARG A 84 20.09 8.80 34.71
N SER A 85 21.41 8.90 34.62
CA SER A 85 22.06 10.22 34.55
C SER A 85 21.64 10.97 33.28
N GLN A 86 21.45 12.28 33.41
CA GLN A 86 21.11 13.15 32.29
C GLN A 86 22.10 12.96 31.12
N GLU A 87 23.40 12.96 31.41
CA GLU A 87 24.46 12.76 30.42
C GLU A 87 24.29 11.44 29.64
N PHE A 88 23.93 10.35 30.33
CA PHE A 88 23.71 9.06 29.69
C PHE A 88 22.50 9.09 28.75
N CYS A 89 21.36 9.57 29.24
CA CYS A 89 20.13 9.61 28.45
C CYS A 89 20.24 10.56 27.25
N ASP A 90 20.86 11.74 27.43
CA ASP A 90 21.07 12.71 26.36
C ASP A 90 22.03 12.16 25.29
N ALA A 91 23.06 11.39 25.69
CA ALA A 91 23.97 10.74 24.76
C ALA A 91 23.28 9.62 23.95
N GLU A 92 22.45 8.79 24.58
CA GLU A 92 21.68 7.74 23.88
C GLU A 92 20.61 8.35 22.97
N TYR A 93 19.93 9.41 23.40
CA TYR A 93 19.00 10.19 22.57
C TYR A 93 19.67 10.74 21.32
N ALA A 94 20.85 11.35 21.47
CA ALA A 94 21.60 11.87 20.34
C ALA A 94 22.00 10.77 19.33
N LYS A 95 22.45 9.61 19.82
CA LYS A 95 22.75 8.44 18.97
C LYS A 95 21.51 7.95 18.23
N CYS A 96 20.36 7.86 18.92
CA CYS A 96 19.10 7.43 18.34
C CYS A 96 18.68 8.37 17.20
N ASN A 97 18.63 9.69 17.46
CA ASN A 97 18.23 10.66 16.45
C ASN A 97 19.12 10.63 15.20
N LEU A 98 20.44 10.50 15.38
CA LEU A 98 21.38 10.39 14.25
C LEU A 98 21.16 9.11 13.45
N LYS A 99 20.77 8.01 14.10
CA LYS A 99 20.41 6.75 13.43
C LYS A 99 19.11 6.91 12.63
N ALA A 100 18.10 7.59 13.18
CA ALA A 100 16.82 7.85 12.51
C ALA A 100 17.01 8.61 11.19
N VAL A 101 17.87 9.64 11.17
CA VAL A 101 18.13 10.46 9.97
C VAL A 101 19.32 9.99 9.13
N ARG A 102 19.75 8.72 9.30
CA ARG A 102 20.94 8.19 8.62
C ARG A 102 20.73 8.00 7.12
N VAL A 103 19.54 7.57 6.70
CA VAL A 103 19.24 7.25 5.30
C VAL A 103 19.23 8.54 4.48
N PRO A 104 20.10 8.69 3.46
CA PRO A 104 20.17 9.91 2.67
C PRO A 104 19.00 10.00 1.70
N ASP A 105 18.01 10.82 2.03
CA ASP A 105 17.01 11.33 1.08
C ASP A 105 17.21 12.83 0.80
N ARG A 106 16.43 13.42 -0.11
CA ARG A 106 16.56 14.84 -0.48
C ARG A 106 16.20 15.82 0.66
N GLY A 107 15.58 15.36 1.75
CA GLY A 107 15.26 16.13 2.97
C GLY A 107 16.17 15.83 4.17
N ALA A 108 16.91 14.73 4.13
CA ALA A 108 17.70 14.20 5.23
C ALA A 108 18.76 15.18 5.74
N SER A 109 19.35 15.98 4.84
CA SER A 109 20.41 16.93 5.21
C SER A 109 19.90 18.04 6.11
N TRP A 110 18.70 18.59 5.84
CA TRP A 110 18.10 19.62 6.68
C TRP A 110 17.75 19.05 8.06
N CYS A 111 17.10 17.88 8.07
CA CYS A 111 16.73 17.20 9.32
C CYS A 111 17.95 16.88 10.15
N ARG A 112 18.99 16.31 9.54
CA ARG A 112 20.26 16.01 10.20
C ARG A 112 20.90 17.25 10.82
N ASN A 113 21.03 18.34 10.06
CA ASN A 113 21.62 19.57 10.58
C ASN A 113 20.84 20.13 11.79
N LYS A 114 19.51 20.04 11.77
CA LYS A 114 18.67 20.45 12.90
C LYS A 114 18.82 19.53 14.10
N ILE A 115 18.82 18.22 13.87
CA ILE A 115 19.06 17.22 14.92
C ILE A 115 20.43 17.39 15.56
N GLU A 116 21.48 17.64 14.77
CA GLU A 116 22.83 17.92 15.28
C GLU A 116 22.84 19.18 16.16
N TRP A 117 22.12 20.23 15.75
CA TRP A 117 21.95 21.44 16.57
C TRP A 117 21.21 21.16 17.88
N VAL A 118 20.09 20.42 17.82
CA VAL A 118 19.33 20.02 19.02
C VAL A 118 20.23 19.22 19.95
N ASN A 119 20.91 18.19 19.45
CA ASN A 119 21.83 17.35 20.23
C ASN A 119 22.96 18.16 20.90
N THR A 120 23.42 19.24 20.25
CA THR A 120 24.42 20.15 20.83
C THR A 120 23.82 21.04 21.93
N ALA A 121 22.56 21.46 21.79
CA ALA A 121 21.85 22.29 22.76
C ALA A 121 21.27 21.49 23.94
N MET A 122 21.05 20.19 23.76
CA MET A 122 20.39 19.31 24.73
C MET A 122 21.02 19.30 26.12
N PRO A 123 22.36 19.26 26.32
CA PRO A 123 22.92 19.29 27.67
C PRO A 123 22.50 20.52 28.48
N LEU A 124 22.33 21.68 27.81
CA LEU A 124 21.89 22.93 28.44
C LEU A 124 20.38 22.97 28.68
N LEU A 125 19.58 22.58 27.69
CA LEU A 125 18.11 22.59 27.78
C LEU A 125 17.58 21.46 28.68
N GLY A 126 18.19 20.29 28.54
CA GLY A 126 17.96 19.09 29.32
C GLY A 126 18.26 19.29 30.80
N TYR A 127 19.23 20.14 31.16
CA TYR A 127 19.48 20.45 32.58
C TYR A 127 18.25 21.07 33.26
N ILE A 128 17.55 21.98 32.58
CA ILE A 128 16.34 22.60 33.12
C ILE A 128 15.21 21.59 33.23
N ALA A 129 15.02 20.76 32.20
CA ALA A 129 14.01 19.70 32.21
C ALA A 129 14.30 18.68 33.32
N TYR A 130 15.51 18.13 33.35
CA TYR A 130 15.97 17.12 34.30
C TYR A 130 15.98 17.63 35.75
N SER A 131 16.46 18.86 36.01
CA SER A 131 16.51 19.43 37.37
C SER A 131 15.14 19.80 37.94
N LYS A 132 14.24 20.32 37.11
CA LYS A 132 12.84 20.57 37.51
C LYS A 132 12.03 19.29 37.61
N SER A 133 12.51 18.25 36.96
CA SER A 133 11.88 16.95 37.03
C SER A 133 12.20 16.30 38.37
N ASN A 134 11.34 16.55 39.35
CA ASN A 134 10.78 15.41 40.05
C ASN A 134 9.96 14.65 39.00
N TYR A 135 10.61 13.98 38.02
CA TYR A 135 9.98 13.28 36.91
C TYR A 135 9.26 12.06 37.50
N SER A 136 8.18 12.30 38.24
CA SER A 136 7.00 11.48 38.16
C SER A 136 6.56 11.65 36.72
N ASP A 137 7.10 10.78 35.87
CA ASP A 137 6.63 10.58 34.51
C ASP A 137 5.10 10.73 34.54
N PRO A 138 4.52 11.64 33.74
CA PRO A 138 3.07 11.80 33.70
C PRO A 138 2.37 10.45 33.52
N SER A 139 2.99 9.47 32.84
CA SER A 139 2.43 8.13 32.65
C SER A 139 2.31 7.25 33.91
N ILE A 140 3.08 7.53 34.98
CA ILE A 140 3.09 6.66 36.17
C ILE A 140 1.81 6.81 36.99
N ASN A 141 1.14 7.98 36.94
CA ASN A 141 -0.10 8.25 37.68
C ASN A 141 -1.25 8.77 36.81
N ASP A 142 -0.99 9.13 35.55
CA ASP A 142 -2.02 9.66 34.67
C ASP A 142 -2.47 8.56 33.70
N ASN A 143 -3.77 8.28 33.71
CA ASN A 143 -4.42 7.42 32.71
C ASN A 143 -4.36 8.02 31.29
N SER A 144 -3.55 9.06 31.07
CA SER A 144 -3.38 9.80 29.83
C SER A 144 -2.36 9.18 28.87
N LEU A 145 -1.51 8.23 29.31
CA LEU A 145 -0.66 7.50 28.36
C LEU A 145 -1.55 6.63 27.47
N LYS A 146 -1.71 7.07 26.23
CA LYS A 146 -2.35 6.29 25.18
C LYS A 146 -1.43 5.13 24.79
N LYS A 147 -1.81 3.93 25.22
CA LYS A 147 -1.14 2.68 24.86
C LYS A 147 -1.56 2.29 23.46
N HIS A 148 -0.59 2.20 22.55
CA HIS A 148 -0.81 1.65 21.22
C HIS A 148 -0.65 0.13 21.26
N LEU A 149 -1.43 -0.55 20.44
CA LEU A 149 -1.44 -2.01 20.35
C LEU A 149 -1.17 -2.43 18.89
N PRO A 150 -0.39 -3.49 18.64
CA PRO A 150 -0.16 -4.00 17.29
C PRO A 150 -1.45 -4.49 16.60
N GLU A 151 -1.79 -3.96 15.43
CA GLU A 151 -3.00 -4.28 14.64
C GLU A 151 -2.86 -5.59 13.83
N MET A 152 -2.52 -6.70 14.48
CA MET A 152 -2.24 -7.96 13.77
C MET A 152 -3.29 -9.05 14.06
N THR A 153 -3.55 -9.36 15.33
CA THR A 153 -4.63 -10.28 15.75
C THR A 153 -5.07 -9.99 17.19
N PRO A 154 -6.31 -10.34 17.59
CA PRO A 154 -6.79 -10.18 18.97
C PRO A 154 -5.92 -10.88 20.03
N ASN A 155 -5.23 -11.97 19.65
CA ASN A 155 -4.37 -12.70 20.57
C ASN A 155 -3.08 -11.94 20.88
N ILE A 156 -2.53 -11.21 19.90
CA ILE A 156 -1.30 -10.42 20.09
C ILE A 156 -1.57 -9.24 21.02
N GLU A 157 -2.73 -8.62 20.91
CA GLU A 157 -3.18 -7.53 21.77
C GLU A 157 -3.06 -7.89 23.27
N MET A 158 -3.58 -9.06 23.65
CA MET A 158 -3.51 -9.57 25.03
C MET A 158 -2.06 -9.76 25.51
N HIS A 159 -1.18 -10.31 24.67
CA HIS A 159 0.23 -10.48 25.03
C HIS A 159 0.96 -9.14 25.15
N TYR A 160 0.59 -8.16 24.32
CA TYR A 160 1.15 -6.82 24.36
C TYR A 160 0.66 -6.02 25.58
N GLU A 161 -0.59 -6.17 25.97
CA GLU A 161 -1.11 -5.59 27.22
C GLU A 161 -0.38 -6.14 28.45
N HIS A 162 -0.17 -7.46 28.49
CA HIS A 162 0.61 -8.08 29.56
C HIS A 162 2.06 -7.55 29.59
N LEU A 163 2.64 -7.25 28.43
CA LEU A 163 3.97 -6.66 28.36
C LEU A 163 4.06 -5.29 29.05
N TYR A 164 3.08 -4.39 28.86
CA TYR A 164 3.04 -3.11 29.58
C TYR A 164 3.02 -3.29 31.10
N SER A 165 2.37 -4.34 31.60
CA SER A 165 2.37 -4.62 33.04
C SER A 165 3.70 -5.19 33.54
N ALA A 166 4.41 -5.96 32.71
CA ALA A 166 5.70 -6.55 33.05
C ALA A 166 6.88 -5.56 32.93
N CYS A 167 6.72 -4.52 32.10
CA CYS A 167 7.74 -3.56 31.72
C CYS A 167 7.34 -2.09 32.01
N PRO A 168 6.94 -1.74 33.24
CA PRO A 168 6.31 -0.45 33.52
C PRO A 168 7.20 0.78 33.30
N PHE A 169 8.53 0.61 33.24
CA PHE A 169 9.48 1.72 33.09
C PHE A 169 9.90 1.97 31.64
N VAL A 170 9.31 1.23 30.69
CA VAL A 170 9.54 1.40 29.25
C VAL A 170 8.22 1.44 28.46
N ASN A 171 7.13 1.83 29.12
CA ASN A 171 5.79 1.83 28.53
C ASN A 171 5.68 2.81 27.35
N ILE A 172 6.36 3.96 27.39
CA ILE A 172 6.29 4.94 26.31
C ILE A 172 6.99 4.37 25.07
N THR A 173 8.16 3.77 25.25
CA THR A 173 8.93 3.09 24.19
C THR A 173 8.14 1.94 23.60
N LEU A 174 7.51 1.09 24.43
CA LEU A 174 6.65 0.00 23.95
C LEU A 174 5.48 0.53 23.12
N SER A 175 4.80 1.59 23.58
CA SER A 175 3.73 2.24 22.82
C SER A 175 4.22 2.73 21.45
N SER A 176 5.39 3.35 21.42
CA SER A 176 6.02 3.77 20.18
C SER A 176 6.42 2.58 19.27
N CYS A 177 6.90 1.47 19.82
CA CYS A 177 7.19 0.25 19.05
C CYS A 177 5.92 -0.30 18.35
N ALA A 178 4.79 -0.35 19.07
CA ALA A 178 3.52 -0.78 18.50
C ALA A 178 3.07 0.15 17.36
N TRP A 179 3.25 1.46 17.52
CA TRP A 179 2.98 2.41 16.45
C TRP A 179 3.85 2.15 15.22
N MET A 180 5.16 2.07 15.39
CA MET A 180 6.10 1.79 14.29
C MET A 180 5.73 0.53 13.53
N PHE A 181 5.25 -0.49 14.24
CA PHE A 181 4.73 -1.70 13.61
C PHE A 181 3.48 -1.45 12.78
N ASN A 182 2.49 -0.72 13.31
CA ASN A 182 1.25 -0.40 12.58
C ASN A 182 1.53 0.46 11.34
N ASP A 183 2.43 1.43 11.45
CA ASP A 183 2.89 2.23 10.31
C ASP A 183 3.58 1.36 9.25
N CYS A 184 4.48 0.47 9.70
CA CYS A 184 5.13 -0.51 8.82
C CYS A 184 4.10 -1.38 8.08
N LEU A 185 3.09 -1.92 8.79
CA LEU A 185 2.02 -2.71 8.16
C LEU A 185 1.23 -1.91 7.11
N SER A 186 1.04 -0.60 7.34
CA SER A 186 0.36 0.28 6.38
C SER A 186 1.21 0.57 5.14
N SER A 187 2.55 0.58 5.31
CA SER A 187 3.51 0.99 4.28
C SER A 187 4.09 -0.17 3.48
N THR A 188 4.16 -1.39 4.03
CA THR A 188 4.73 -2.57 3.35
C THR A 188 3.78 -3.77 3.33
N LEU A 189 3.92 -4.60 2.30
CA LEU A 189 3.20 -5.86 2.17
C LEU A 189 3.89 -7.04 2.88
N ILE A 190 5.06 -6.83 3.50
CA ILE A 190 5.89 -7.90 4.08
C ILE A 190 5.76 -7.91 5.61
N ILE A 191 4.75 -8.62 6.12
CA ILE A 191 4.41 -8.70 7.55
C ILE A 191 5.63 -9.16 8.38
N SER A 192 6.34 -10.19 7.94
CA SER A 192 7.53 -10.70 8.63
C SER A 192 8.66 -9.67 8.82
N THR A 193 8.74 -8.64 7.98
CA THR A 193 9.71 -7.54 8.17
C THR A 193 9.28 -6.64 9.32
N CYS A 194 8.00 -6.22 9.34
CA CYS A 194 7.45 -5.41 10.42
C CYS A 194 7.49 -6.15 11.76
N THR A 195 7.13 -7.44 11.76
CA THR A 195 7.19 -8.28 12.96
C THR A 195 8.60 -8.38 13.52
N ARG A 196 9.61 -8.54 12.67
CA ARG A 196 11.02 -8.57 13.12
C ARG A 196 11.44 -7.23 13.74
N GLN A 197 11.04 -6.12 13.13
CA GLN A 197 11.32 -4.78 13.65
C GLN A 197 10.63 -4.54 15.00
N LEU A 198 9.35 -4.93 15.13
CA LEU A 198 8.61 -4.87 16.39
C LEU A 198 9.30 -5.69 17.48
N SER A 199 9.65 -6.94 17.19
CA SER A 199 10.33 -7.82 18.14
C SER A 199 11.67 -7.23 18.59
N GLN A 200 12.47 -6.70 17.67
CA GLN A 200 13.74 -6.04 18.02
C GLN A 200 13.49 -4.82 18.90
N CYS A 201 12.55 -3.95 18.52
CA CYS A 201 12.22 -2.73 19.28
C CYS A 201 11.80 -3.05 20.72
N VAL A 202 10.98 -4.09 20.89
CA VAL A 202 10.52 -4.54 22.21
C VAL A 202 11.65 -5.13 23.04
N LEU A 203 12.54 -5.93 22.44
CA LEU A 203 13.68 -6.50 23.17
C LEU A 203 14.67 -5.39 23.59
N ASP A 204 14.92 -4.42 22.71
CA ASP A 204 15.76 -3.25 23.01
C ASP A 204 15.15 -2.44 24.17
N ALA A 205 13.82 -2.23 24.18
CA ALA A 205 13.11 -1.58 25.29
C ALA A 205 13.25 -2.38 26.59
N ALA A 206 13.08 -3.70 26.55
CA ALA A 206 13.19 -4.56 27.72
C ALA A 206 14.59 -4.56 28.34
N GLU A 207 15.63 -4.50 27.51
CA GLU A 207 17.02 -4.37 27.94
C GLU A 207 17.25 -3.07 28.71
N GLN A 208 16.60 -1.96 28.30
CA GLN A 208 16.72 -0.68 29.02
C GLN A 208 16.19 -0.76 30.45
N GLN A 209 15.13 -1.51 30.73
CA GLN A 209 14.62 -1.64 32.10
C GLN A 209 15.52 -2.50 33.01
N ASN A 210 16.41 -3.34 32.44
CA ASN A 210 17.27 -4.28 33.18
C ASN A 210 16.48 -5.19 34.16
N SER A 211 15.28 -5.61 33.76
CA SER A 211 14.40 -6.49 34.55
C SER A 211 14.28 -7.86 33.89
N THR A 212 14.72 -8.92 34.58
CA THR A 212 14.62 -10.30 34.06
C THR A 212 13.19 -10.73 33.77
N HIS A 213 12.21 -10.21 34.52
CA HIS A 213 10.80 -10.44 34.27
C HIS A 213 10.35 -9.78 32.97
N CYS A 214 10.70 -8.51 32.77
CA CYS A 214 10.39 -7.78 31.54
C CYS A 214 11.03 -8.43 30.32
N THR A 215 12.32 -8.81 30.39
CA THR A 215 13.03 -9.50 29.31
C THR A 215 12.34 -10.82 28.94
N ARG A 216 12.03 -11.68 29.92
CA ARG A 216 11.37 -12.97 29.65
C ARG A 216 9.98 -12.79 29.03
N THR A 217 9.20 -11.83 29.53
CA THR A 217 7.87 -11.53 28.97
C THR A 217 7.99 -11.00 27.54
N SER A 218 8.99 -10.17 27.26
CA SER A 218 9.30 -9.64 25.93
C SER A 218 9.68 -10.75 24.95
N GLU A 219 10.58 -11.65 25.34
CA GLU A 219 10.98 -12.82 24.55
C GLU A 219 9.78 -13.73 24.23
N SER A 220 8.95 -14.02 25.24
CA SER A 220 7.74 -14.81 25.07
C SER A 220 6.77 -14.15 24.09
N MET A 221 6.54 -12.84 24.22
CA MET A 221 5.68 -12.10 23.31
C MET A 221 6.24 -12.11 21.88
N CYS A 222 7.54 -11.86 21.71
CA CYS A 222 8.21 -11.89 20.40
C CYS A 222 8.07 -13.25 19.72
N ALA A 223 8.21 -14.36 20.47
CA ALA A 223 7.98 -15.70 19.94
C ALA A 223 6.55 -15.88 19.41
N HIS A 224 5.54 -15.41 20.15
CA HIS A 224 4.15 -15.46 19.72
C HIS A 224 3.88 -14.64 18.45
N ILE A 225 4.41 -13.41 18.35
CA ILE A 225 4.22 -12.58 17.15
C ILE A 225 4.94 -13.21 15.95
N MET A 226 6.16 -13.74 16.12
CA MET A 226 6.88 -14.44 15.05
C MET A 226 6.09 -15.64 14.52
N THR A 227 5.59 -16.52 15.40
CA THR A 227 4.73 -17.65 14.99
C THR A 227 3.45 -17.17 14.29
N ALA A 228 2.81 -16.12 14.80
CA ALA A 228 1.61 -15.56 14.17
C ALA A 228 1.92 -15.00 12.77
N SER A 229 3.07 -14.36 12.58
CA SER A 229 3.49 -13.81 11.28
C SER A 229 3.75 -14.90 10.26
N GLU A 230 4.36 -16.01 10.66
CA GLU A 230 4.59 -17.17 9.78
C GLU A 230 3.26 -17.79 9.32
N LEU A 231 2.27 -17.88 10.22
CA LEU A 231 0.93 -18.35 9.88
C LEU A 231 0.23 -17.40 8.91
N MET A 232 0.35 -16.09 9.11
CA MET A 232 -0.22 -15.08 8.22
C MET A 232 0.47 -15.07 6.86
N ASP A 233 1.80 -15.12 6.79
CA ASP A 233 2.55 -15.18 5.53
C ASP A 233 2.17 -16.46 4.75
N SER A 234 2.05 -17.61 5.43
CA SER A 234 1.61 -18.87 4.80
C SER A 234 0.16 -18.79 4.28
N GLY A 235 -0.77 -18.27 5.08
CA GLY A 235 -2.17 -18.12 4.72
C GLY A 235 -2.41 -17.09 3.62
N TYR A 236 -1.76 -15.94 3.72
CA TYR A 236 -1.84 -14.86 2.73
C TYR A 236 -1.27 -15.31 1.38
N MET A 237 -0.13 -15.99 1.37
CA MET A 237 0.41 -16.56 0.14
C MET A 237 -0.50 -17.63 -0.47
N ALA A 238 -1.24 -18.39 0.35
CA ALA A 238 -2.26 -19.32 -0.16
C ALA A 238 -3.45 -18.60 -0.81
N VAL A 239 -3.93 -17.50 -0.19
CA VAL A 239 -5.02 -16.67 -0.75
C VAL A 239 -4.57 -15.97 -2.02
N LEU A 240 -3.40 -15.32 -2.02
CA LEU A 240 -2.83 -14.70 -3.21
C LEU A 240 -2.60 -15.71 -4.31
N ARG A 241 -2.08 -16.90 -4.01
CA ARG A 241 -1.91 -17.96 -5.01
C ARG A 241 -3.26 -18.36 -5.62
N LYS A 242 -4.30 -18.53 -4.80
CA LYS A 242 -5.65 -18.86 -5.27
C LYS A 242 -6.27 -17.73 -6.11
N GLY A 243 -6.12 -16.48 -5.67
CA GLY A 243 -6.59 -15.29 -6.37
C GLY A 243 -5.84 -15.08 -7.70
N MET A 244 -4.52 -15.25 -7.68
CA MET A 244 -3.67 -15.13 -8.85
C MET A 244 -3.98 -16.21 -9.89
N HIS A 245 -4.19 -17.47 -9.49
CA HIS A 245 -4.68 -18.49 -10.43
C HIS A 245 -6.03 -18.13 -11.05
N SER A 246 -6.94 -17.54 -10.27
CA SER A 246 -8.23 -17.08 -10.78
C SER A 246 -8.10 -15.91 -11.75
N THR A 247 -7.29 -14.89 -11.43
CA THR A 247 -7.08 -13.74 -12.32
C THR A 247 -6.31 -14.12 -13.58
N TRP A 248 -5.29 -14.98 -13.49
CA TRP A 248 -4.61 -15.51 -14.68
C TRP A 248 -5.54 -16.36 -15.54
N ALA A 249 -6.42 -17.17 -14.94
CA ALA A 249 -7.43 -17.91 -15.70
C ALA A 249 -8.37 -16.95 -16.45
N ILE A 250 -8.82 -15.86 -15.80
CA ILE A 250 -9.65 -14.83 -16.44
C ILE A 250 -8.87 -14.15 -17.59
N ILE A 251 -7.63 -13.72 -17.36
CA ILE A 251 -6.78 -13.11 -18.40
C ILE A 251 -6.58 -14.06 -19.58
N LEU A 252 -6.29 -15.33 -19.32
CA LEU A 252 -6.12 -16.35 -20.35
C LEU A 252 -7.41 -16.57 -21.16
N LEU A 253 -8.58 -16.64 -20.50
CA LEU A 253 -9.88 -16.74 -21.15
C LEU A 253 -10.17 -15.52 -22.04
N VAL A 254 -9.82 -14.31 -21.59
CA VAL A 254 -9.94 -13.08 -22.39
C VAL A 254 -9.04 -13.14 -23.62
N ILE A 255 -7.78 -13.59 -23.48
CA ILE A 255 -6.86 -13.76 -24.62
C ILE A 255 -7.40 -14.79 -25.62
N ILE A 256 -7.92 -15.93 -25.14
CA ILE A 256 -8.54 -16.96 -25.99
C ILE A 256 -9.76 -16.39 -26.72
N ALA A 257 -10.63 -15.64 -26.04
CA ALA A 257 -11.80 -15.01 -26.65
C ALA A 257 -11.40 -14.00 -27.74
N LEU A 258 -10.39 -13.17 -27.48
CA LEU A 258 -9.92 -12.17 -28.44
C LEU A 258 -9.26 -12.81 -29.66
N THR A 259 -8.44 -13.85 -29.47
CA THR A 259 -7.77 -14.56 -30.58
C THR A 259 -8.75 -15.36 -31.44
N THR A 260 -9.70 -16.06 -30.83
CA THR A 260 -10.76 -16.81 -31.55
C THR A 260 -11.67 -15.87 -32.33
N THR A 261 -12.09 -14.75 -31.74
CA THR A 261 -12.89 -13.72 -32.42
C THR A 261 -12.11 -13.11 -33.59
N GLY A 262 -10.82 -12.79 -33.40
CA GLY A 262 -9.95 -12.28 -34.46
C GLY A 262 -9.81 -13.24 -35.64
N LEU A 263 -9.60 -14.53 -35.37
CA LEU A 263 -9.54 -15.58 -36.41
C LEU A 263 -10.86 -15.73 -37.18
N LEU A 264 -11.99 -15.65 -36.48
CA LEU A 264 -13.32 -15.71 -37.10
C LEU A 264 -13.53 -14.52 -38.06
N LEU A 265 -13.18 -13.31 -37.63
CA LEU A 265 -13.27 -12.11 -38.45
C LEU A 265 -12.36 -12.17 -39.69
N LEU A 266 -11.15 -12.74 -39.56
CA LEU A 266 -10.25 -12.97 -40.69
C LEU A 266 -10.84 -13.97 -41.71
N LYS A 267 -11.44 -15.07 -41.24
CA LYS A 267 -12.12 -16.04 -42.11
C LYS A 267 -13.33 -15.41 -42.82
N LEU A 268 -14.15 -14.64 -42.10
CA LEU A 268 -15.30 -13.93 -42.66
C LEU A 268 -14.87 -12.93 -43.75
N ARG A 269 -13.80 -12.17 -43.49
CA ARG A 269 -13.22 -11.23 -44.46
C ARG A 269 -12.75 -11.93 -45.73
N ARG A 270 -12.08 -13.09 -45.61
CA ARG A 270 -11.68 -13.91 -46.77
C ARG A 270 -12.90 -14.41 -47.55
N PHE A 271 -13.93 -14.89 -46.87
CA PHE A 271 -15.16 -15.36 -47.51
C PHE A 271 -15.88 -14.25 -48.28
N LEU A 272 -16.04 -13.06 -47.67
CA LEU A 272 -16.63 -11.90 -48.34
C LEU A 272 -15.80 -11.43 -49.54
N SER A 273 -14.46 -11.49 -49.45
CA SER A 273 -13.57 -11.19 -50.57
C SER A 273 -13.73 -12.18 -51.73
N LEU A 274 -13.92 -13.47 -51.45
CA LEU A 274 -14.16 -14.50 -52.46
C LEU A 274 -15.54 -14.37 -53.10
N SER A 275 -16.57 -14.08 -52.31
CA SER A 275 -17.94 -13.84 -52.79
C SER A 275 -18.00 -12.64 -53.75
N SER A 276 -17.36 -11.52 -53.40
CA SER A 276 -17.25 -10.35 -54.28
C SER A 276 -16.53 -10.66 -55.59
N SER A 277 -15.50 -11.50 -55.57
CA SER A 277 -14.79 -11.94 -56.77
C SER A 277 -15.69 -12.78 -57.68
N ASN A 278 -16.50 -13.69 -57.11
CA ASN A 278 -17.44 -14.50 -57.88
C ASN A 278 -18.58 -13.70 -58.51
N GLU A 279 -19.14 -12.68 -57.83
CA GLU A 279 -20.13 -11.78 -58.43
C GLU A 279 -19.57 -11.02 -59.65
N SER A 280 -18.29 -10.62 -59.60
CA SER A 280 -17.64 -9.95 -60.74
C SER A 280 -17.50 -10.87 -61.95
N LYS A 281 -17.28 -12.18 -61.72
CA LYS A 281 -17.24 -13.19 -62.78
C LYS A 281 -18.64 -13.44 -63.35
N ILE A 282 -19.68 -13.56 -62.51
CA ILE A 282 -21.06 -13.80 -62.97
C ILE A 282 -21.57 -12.65 -63.84
N LYS A 283 -21.28 -11.39 -63.47
CA LYS A 283 -21.65 -10.22 -64.30
C LYS A 283 -20.94 -10.18 -65.65
N LYS A 284 -19.75 -10.78 -65.78
CA LYS A 284 -18.99 -10.83 -67.04
C LYS A 284 -19.56 -11.83 -68.05
N TYR A 285 -20.39 -12.79 -67.62
CA TYR A 285 -21.08 -13.76 -68.48
C TYR A 285 -22.57 -13.48 -68.68
N ALA A 286 -23.09 -12.40 -68.08
CA ALA A 286 -24.50 -12.02 -68.15
C ALA A 286 -24.94 -11.05 -69.28
N PRO A 287 -24.14 -10.70 -70.33
CA PRO A 287 -24.69 -9.94 -71.45
C PRO A 287 -24.82 -10.81 -72.72
N ILE A 288 -25.65 -11.87 -72.72
CA ILE A 288 -26.01 -12.57 -74.00
C ILE A 288 -27.51 -12.92 -74.11
N GLN A 289 -28.41 -12.60 -73.16
CA GLN A 289 -29.82 -13.07 -73.27
C GLN A 289 -30.94 -12.08 -72.94
N VAL A 290 -30.81 -10.79 -73.29
CA VAL A 290 -31.97 -9.86 -73.20
C VAL A 290 -32.26 -9.13 -74.52
N GLU A 291 -31.94 -9.74 -75.67
CA GLU A 291 -32.21 -9.15 -76.99
C GLU A 291 -33.06 -10.03 -77.93
N CYS A 292 -33.86 -10.97 -77.39
CA CYS A 292 -34.77 -11.82 -78.19
C CYS A 292 -36.27 -11.74 -77.80
N LEU A 293 -36.75 -10.68 -77.15
CA LEU A 293 -38.18 -10.52 -76.83
C LEU A 293 -38.80 -9.19 -77.29
N LYS A 294 -38.17 -8.49 -78.24
CA LYS A 294 -38.78 -7.38 -78.98
C LYS A 294 -38.61 -7.62 -80.47
N GLY A 295 -39.55 -8.31 -81.11
CA GLY A 295 -39.67 -8.32 -82.57
C GLY A 295 -39.79 -9.69 -83.22
N CYS A 296 -40.87 -10.42 -82.93
CA CYS A 296 -41.41 -11.42 -83.86
C CYS A 296 -42.94 -11.30 -83.83
N ASN A 297 -43.44 -10.20 -84.40
CA ASN A 297 -44.85 -10.07 -84.73
C ASN A 297 -44.96 -9.25 -86.02
N SER A 298 -44.87 -9.94 -87.15
CA SER A 298 -45.35 -9.47 -88.47
C SER A 298 -45.20 -10.59 -89.49
N ASP A 299 -46.33 -11.22 -89.82
CA ASP A 299 -46.84 -11.51 -91.17
C ASP A 299 -45.95 -12.23 -92.20
N LEU A 300 -46.39 -13.43 -92.60
CA LEU A 300 -46.35 -13.94 -94.00
C LEU A 300 -47.27 -15.18 -94.10
N SER A 301 -48.57 -15.01 -94.35
CA SER A 301 -49.26 -14.95 -95.65
C SER A 301 -49.10 -16.18 -96.57
N THR A 302 -50.27 -16.77 -96.88
CA THR A 302 -50.70 -17.35 -98.18
C THR A 302 -50.02 -18.63 -98.69
N ALA A 303 -50.78 -19.74 -98.62
CA ALA A 303 -50.74 -20.81 -99.61
C ALA A 303 -52.10 -20.87 -100.32
N GLN A 304 -52.08 -20.64 -101.63
CA GLN A 304 -53.20 -20.57 -102.55
C GLN A 304 -53.73 -21.95 -102.95
N LEU A 305 -55.04 -22.00 -103.19
CA LEU A 305 -55.70 -22.91 -104.13
C LEU A 305 -55.14 -22.72 -105.55
N TYR A 306 -54.68 -23.80 -106.19
CA TYR A 306 -55.15 -24.34 -107.48
C TYR A 306 -54.31 -25.58 -107.85
#